data_AF-A0A2H9PML0-F1
#
_entry.id   AF-A0A2H9PML0-F1
#
_cell.length_a   1.000
_cell.length_b   1.000
_cell.length_c   1.000
_cell.angle_alpha   90.00
_cell.angle_beta   90.00
_cell.angle_gamma   90.00
#
_symmetry.space_group_name_H-M   'P 1'
#
loop_
_entity.id
_entity.type
_entity.pdbx_description
1 polymer ?
#
loop_
_entity_poly.entity_id
_entity_poly.type
_entity_poly.pdbx_seq_one_letter_code
_entity_poly.pdbx_strand_id
1 'polypeptide(L)'
;MNPNGQANTGALSGHGSGAGWARPEHTLRMFTITRAVVENEQTTMLYLTPGLGSAPGQFVMAWLPGHSERPFSIASDTAAEAVADGETGLAQGKFSISVAGVGESSKAIASLQP
;
A
#
# COMPACT_ATOMS: atom_id res chain seq x y z
N MET A 1 10.74 31.61 41.00
CA MET A 1 11.34 30.25 41.13
C MET A 1 10.28 29.32 41.70
N ASN A 2 9.83 28.36 40.89
CA ASN A 2 9.12 27.16 41.32
C ASN A 2 9.71 26.00 40.48
N PRO A 3 10.19 24.89 41.07
CA PRO A 3 10.89 23.84 40.35
C PRO A 3 9.94 22.70 39.94
N ASN A 4 10.28 22.05 38.83
CA ASN A 4 9.69 20.81 38.30
C ASN A 4 8.44 20.94 37.42
N GLY A 5 8.70 21.04 36.11
CA GLY A 5 8.48 19.86 35.26
C GLY A 5 7.18 19.81 34.47
N GLN A 6 7.23 20.37 33.26
CA GLN A 6 6.35 20.16 32.11
C GLN A 6 4.92 20.74 32.19
N ALA A 7 4.84 22.00 31.74
CA ALA A 7 3.65 22.56 31.15
C ALA A 7 3.81 22.62 29.62
N ASN A 8 2.84 21.99 28.97
CA ASN A 8 2.42 22.08 27.58
C ASN A 8 2.86 23.38 26.86
N THR A 9 3.85 23.32 25.96
CA THR A 9 4.17 24.41 25.03
C THR A 9 3.73 24.02 23.63
N GLY A 10 2.51 24.44 23.28
CA GLY A 10 2.29 24.95 21.94
C GLY A 10 3.23 26.14 21.72
N ALA A 11 4.12 26.02 20.75
CA ALA A 11 4.93 27.12 20.25
C ALA A 11 5.15 26.92 18.75
N LEU A 12 4.18 27.44 17.98
CA LEU A 12 4.44 27.95 16.64
C LEU A 12 5.44 29.10 16.77
N SER A 13 6.69 28.91 16.36
CA SER A 13 7.52 29.95 15.74
C SER A 13 8.94 29.43 15.49
N GLY A 14 9.22 29.14 14.23
CA GLY A 14 10.57 28.85 13.75
C GLY A 14 10.56 28.91 12.22
N HIS A 15 10.67 30.12 11.66
CA HIS A 15 11.01 30.32 10.25
C HIS A 15 12.42 29.74 10.02
N GLY A 16 12.46 28.48 9.59
CA GLY A 16 13.63 27.79 9.07
C GLY A 16 13.38 27.40 7.62
N SER A 17 14.22 27.90 6.74
CA SER A 17 14.35 27.62 5.30
C SER A 17 13.82 26.26 4.84
N GLY A 18 12.87 26.28 3.90
CA GLY A 18 12.66 25.20 2.93
C GLY A 18 12.30 23.82 3.49
N ALA A 19 11.31 23.73 4.40
CA ALA A 19 10.65 22.46 4.64
C ALA A 19 9.85 22.10 3.38
N GLY A 20 10.52 21.40 2.46
CA GLY A 20 9.89 20.81 1.30
C GLY A 20 8.65 20.05 1.76
N TRP A 21 7.60 20.12 0.95
CA TRP A 21 6.64 19.02 0.89
C TRP A 21 7.49 17.76 0.72
N ALA A 22 7.81 17.04 1.78
CA ALA A 22 8.38 15.73 1.61
C ALA A 22 7.23 14.95 0.96
N ARG A 23 7.26 14.79 -0.36
CA ARG A 23 6.45 13.75 -1.00
C ARG A 23 6.82 12.51 -0.21
N PRO A 24 5.85 11.80 0.41
CA PRO A 24 6.17 10.49 0.96
C PRO A 24 6.86 9.76 -0.18
N GLU A 25 8.11 9.38 0.05
CA GLU A 25 8.88 8.65 -0.92
C GLU A 25 8.04 7.44 -1.33
N HIS A 26 7.74 7.33 -2.63
CA HIS A 26 6.98 6.20 -3.16
C HIS A 26 7.92 4.99 -3.08
N THR A 27 7.97 4.37 -1.90
CA THR A 27 8.77 3.18 -1.68
C THR A 27 8.11 2.05 -2.45
N LEU A 28 8.66 1.75 -3.62
CA LEU A 28 8.29 0.57 -4.38
C LEU A 28 8.62 -0.66 -3.52
N ARG A 29 7.60 -1.49 -3.26
CA ARG A 29 7.76 -2.74 -2.53
C ARG A 29 7.34 -3.89 -3.41
N MET A 30 8.17 -4.94 -3.43
CA MET A 30 7.85 -6.18 -4.12
C MET A 30 6.91 -7.01 -3.27
N PHE A 31 5.89 -7.57 -3.90
CA PHE A 31 4.95 -8.50 -3.28
C PHE A 31 4.93 -9.80 -4.07
N THR A 32 4.77 -10.91 -3.36
CA THR A 32 4.70 -12.24 -3.99
C THR A 32 3.24 -12.59 -4.22
N ILE A 33 2.89 -12.97 -5.45
CA ILE A 33 1.60 -13.56 -5.75
C ILE A 33 1.60 -14.98 -5.21
N THR A 34 0.67 -15.28 -4.30
CA THR A 34 0.52 -16.60 -3.69
C THR A 34 -0.61 -17.41 -4.32
N ARG A 35 -1.54 -16.73 -5.00
CA ARG A 35 -2.68 -17.33 -5.68
C ARG A 35 -3.26 -16.36 -6.71
N ALA A 36 -3.72 -16.89 -7.84
CA ALA A 36 -4.53 -16.19 -8.82
C ALA A 36 -5.85 -16.95 -9.02
N VAL A 37 -6.97 -16.24 -9.12
CA VAL A 37 -8.30 -16.80 -9.36
C VAL A 37 -8.98 -16.01 -10.47
N VAL A 38 -9.31 -16.67 -11.57
CA VAL A 38 -10.12 -16.07 -12.63
C VAL A 38 -11.57 -16.05 -12.15
N GLU A 39 -12.12 -14.85 -11.95
CA GLU A 39 -13.52 -14.70 -11.52
C GLU A 39 -14.47 -14.74 -12.73
N ASN A 40 -14.03 -14.18 -13.86
CA ASN A 40 -14.74 -14.19 -15.14
C ASN A 40 -13.76 -13.94 -16.30
N GLU A 41 -14.26 -13.88 -17.53
CA GLU A 41 -13.45 -13.69 -18.75
C GLU A 41 -12.57 -12.43 -18.74
N GLN A 42 -12.91 -11.42 -17.93
CA GLN A 42 -12.22 -10.14 -17.89
C GLN A 42 -11.56 -9.84 -16.54
N THR A 43 -11.79 -10.64 -15.50
CA THR A 43 -11.40 -10.31 -14.13
C THR A 43 -10.64 -11.44 -13.48
N THR A 44 -9.44 -11.13 -12.99
CA THR A 44 -8.63 -12.03 -12.17
C THR A 44 -8.43 -11.40 -10.79
N MET A 45 -8.70 -12.16 -9.74
CA MET A 45 -8.34 -11.81 -8.38
C MET A 45 -6.95 -12.36 -8.05
N LEU A 46 -6.03 -11.50 -7.62
CA LEU A 46 -4.68 -11.87 -7.21
C LEU A 46 -4.56 -11.77 -5.69
N TYR A 47 -3.96 -12.77 -5.05
CA TYR A 47 -3.67 -12.81 -3.62
C TYR A 47 -2.17 -12.63 -3.38
N LEU A 48 -1.79 -11.62 -2.63
CA LEU A 48 -0.42 -11.18 -2.44
C LEU A 48 -0.01 -11.29 -0.97
N THR A 49 1.29 -11.46 -0.74
CA THR A 49 1.93 -11.45 0.59
C THR A 49 3.18 -10.57 0.57
N PRO A 50 3.53 -9.89 1.67
CA PRO A 50 2.80 -9.79 2.95
C PRO A 50 1.53 -8.91 2.87
N GLY A 51 0.75 -8.86 3.94
CA GLY A 51 -0.45 -8.02 4.06
C GLY A 51 -0.10 -6.54 4.24
N LEU A 52 -1.05 -5.67 3.93
CA LEU A 52 -0.84 -4.22 3.93
C LEU A 52 -1.38 -3.53 5.19
N GLY A 53 -2.27 -4.17 5.94
CA GLY A 53 -2.97 -3.49 7.04
C GLY A 53 -3.95 -2.43 6.55
N SER A 54 -4.56 -2.68 5.38
CA SER A 54 -5.42 -1.71 4.71
C SER A 54 -6.83 -1.60 5.31
N ALA A 55 -7.43 -0.44 5.13
CA ALA A 55 -8.81 -0.11 5.48
C ALA A 55 -9.73 -0.18 4.24
N PRO A 56 -11.04 -0.42 4.42
CA PRO A 56 -12.00 -0.44 3.32
C PRO A 56 -11.98 0.84 2.47
N GLY A 57 -11.99 0.69 1.14
CA GLY A 57 -11.93 1.80 0.18
C GLY A 57 -10.52 2.22 -0.23
N GLN A 58 -9.48 1.62 0.34
CA GLN A 58 -8.10 1.84 -0.11
C GLN A 58 -7.77 1.06 -1.38
N PHE A 59 -6.75 1.54 -2.08
CA PHE A 59 -6.21 0.95 -3.29
C PHE A 59 -4.68 0.95 -3.22
N VAL A 60 -4.07 0.08 -4.02
CA VAL A 60 -2.62 0.08 -4.25
C VAL A 60 -2.32 0.55 -5.65
N MET A 61 -1.18 1.22 -5.79
CA MET A 61 -0.57 1.40 -7.10
C MET A 61 0.31 0.17 -7.38
N ALA A 62 -0.06 -0.62 -8.37
CA ALA A 62 0.74 -1.77 -8.77
C ALA A 62 1.47 -1.46 -10.07
N TRP A 63 2.75 -1.83 -10.09
CA TRP A 63 3.63 -1.69 -11.23
C TRP A 63 4.26 -3.05 -11.56
N LEU A 64 4.26 -3.39 -12.84
CA LEU A 64 4.97 -4.54 -13.39
C LEU A 64 6.09 -3.99 -14.28
N PRO A 65 7.35 -4.44 -14.12
CA PRO A 65 8.45 -3.99 -14.97
C PRO A 65 8.12 -4.13 -16.46
N GLY A 66 8.36 -3.06 -17.22
CA GLY A 66 7.97 -2.99 -18.65
C GLY A 66 6.54 -2.51 -18.92
N HIS A 67 5.72 -2.30 -17.89
CA HIS A 67 4.35 -1.80 -18.02
C HIS A 67 4.10 -0.54 -17.17
N SER A 68 3.01 0.17 -17.48
CA SER A 68 2.57 1.34 -16.72
C SER A 68 2.02 0.95 -15.34
N GLU A 69 2.27 1.80 -14.35
CA GLU A 69 1.66 1.69 -13.02
C GLU A 69 0.15 1.97 -13.10
N ARG A 70 -0.67 1.22 -12.34
CA ARG A 70 -2.13 1.36 -12.31
C ARG A 70 -2.69 1.20 -10.89
N PRO A 71 -3.75 1.95 -10.52
CA PRO A 71 -4.45 1.74 -9.27
C PRO A 71 -5.31 0.49 -9.32
N PHE A 72 -5.29 -0.31 -8.25
CA PHE A 72 -6.17 -1.47 -8.05
C PHE A 72 -6.77 -1.44 -6.65
N SER A 73 -8.09 -1.61 -6.58
CA SER A 73 -8.80 -1.69 -5.31
C SER A 73 -8.39 -2.94 -4.54
N ILE A 74 -8.19 -2.77 -3.23
CA ILE A 74 -7.97 -3.89 -2.33
C ILE A 74 -9.34 -4.52 -2.04
N ALA A 75 -9.50 -5.79 -2.41
CA ALA A 75 -10.75 -6.52 -2.23
C ALA A 75 -10.84 -7.18 -0.84
N SER A 76 -9.69 -7.57 -0.27
CA SER A 76 -9.58 -8.13 1.07
C SER A 76 -8.17 -7.92 1.60
N ASP A 77 -8.03 -7.81 2.92
CA ASP A 77 -6.74 -7.78 3.60
C ASP A 77 -6.88 -8.44 4.97
N THR A 78 -6.20 -9.57 5.16
CA THR A 78 -6.23 -10.30 6.43
C THR A 78 -5.36 -9.64 7.50
N ALA A 79 -4.56 -8.64 7.11
CA ALA A 79 -3.66 -7.94 8.01
C ALA A 79 -4.23 -6.63 8.55
N ALA A 80 -5.50 -6.30 8.24
CA ALA A 80 -6.18 -5.07 8.69
C ALA A 80 -6.19 -4.88 10.22
N GLU A 81 -6.01 -5.95 11.00
CA GLU A 81 -5.91 -5.91 12.46
C GLU A 81 -4.48 -6.06 12.99
N ALA A 82 -3.50 -6.33 12.13
CA ALA A 82 -2.12 -6.53 12.51
C ALA A 82 -1.36 -5.20 12.51
N VAL A 83 -0.62 -4.94 13.60
CA VAL A 83 0.27 -3.78 13.69
C VAL A 83 1.36 -3.93 12.63
N ALA A 84 1.34 -3.05 11.65
CA ALA A 84 2.40 -2.95 10.66
C ALA A 84 3.75 -2.76 11.36
N ASP A 85 4.77 -3.52 10.92
CA ASP A 85 6.13 -3.34 11.45
C ASP A 85 6.56 -1.89 11.20
N GLY A 86 6.99 -1.19 12.26
CA GLY A 86 7.25 0.26 12.22
C GLY A 86 8.33 0.67 11.22
N GLU A 87 9.12 -0.27 10.70
CA GLU A 87 10.15 -0.02 9.70
C GLU A 87 9.68 -0.28 8.26
N THR A 88 8.82 -1.29 8.04
CA THR A 88 8.37 -1.68 6.69
C THR A 88 6.95 -1.23 6.36
N GLY A 89 6.13 -0.91 7.36
CA GLY A 89 4.71 -0.66 7.19
C GLY A 89 3.93 -1.88 6.69
N LEU A 90 4.52 -3.07 6.70
CA LEU A 90 3.90 -4.32 6.27
C LEU A 90 3.45 -5.11 7.49
N ALA A 91 2.35 -5.82 7.32
CA ALA A 91 1.79 -6.66 8.36
C ALA A 91 1.78 -8.12 7.91
N GLN A 92 1.89 -9.05 8.86
CA GLN A 92 1.79 -10.47 8.56
C GLN A 92 0.38 -10.76 8.04
N GLY A 93 0.28 -11.39 6.86
CA GLY A 93 -1.00 -11.71 6.26
C GLY A 93 -0.96 -11.73 4.74
N LYS A 94 -2.14 -11.65 4.15
CA LYS A 94 -2.34 -11.58 2.71
C LYS A 94 -3.37 -10.51 2.40
N PHE A 95 -3.21 -9.87 1.26
CA PHE A 95 -4.26 -9.03 0.69
C PHE A 95 -4.60 -9.52 -0.71
N SER A 96 -5.75 -9.10 -1.23
CA SER A 96 -6.14 -9.37 -2.60
C SER A 96 -6.52 -8.11 -3.35
N ILE A 97 -6.24 -8.12 -4.64
CA ILE A 97 -6.66 -7.07 -5.58
C ILE A 97 -7.48 -7.70 -6.70
N SER A 98 -8.48 -6.95 -7.18
CA SER A 98 -9.24 -7.31 -8.38
C SER A 98 -8.64 -6.61 -9.60
N VAL A 99 -8.32 -7.37 -10.64
CA VAL A 99 -7.66 -6.88 -11.84
C VAL A 99 -8.55 -7.15 -13.05
N ALA A 100 -9.10 -6.08 -13.62
CA ALA A 100 -9.84 -6.14 -14.88
C ALA A 100 -8.87 -6.00 -16.07
N GLY A 101 -8.85 -6.99 -16.97
CA GLY A 101 -8.00 -7.08 -18.15
C GLY A 101 -8.42 -6.15 -19.31
N VAL A 102 -8.66 -4.88 -19.04
CA VAL A 102 -9.20 -3.91 -20.02
C VAL A 102 -8.12 -3.17 -20.84
N GLY A 103 -6.88 -3.13 -20.35
CA GLY A 103 -5.74 -2.50 -21.02
C GLY A 103 -4.48 -3.37 -20.95
N GLU A 104 -3.44 -3.01 -21.71
CA GLU A 104 -2.21 -3.84 -21.81
C GLU A 104 -1.59 -4.16 -20.45
N SER A 105 -1.35 -3.14 -19.62
CA SER A 105 -0.76 -3.33 -18.28
C SER A 105 -1.66 -4.16 -17.36
N SER A 106 -2.97 -3.93 -17.38
CA SER A 106 -3.89 -4.69 -16.54
C SER A 106 -4.06 -6.14 -17.03
N LYS A 107 -3.97 -6.40 -18.35
CA LYS A 107 -3.91 -7.76 -18.90
C LYS A 107 -2.63 -8.48 -18.48
N ALA A 108 -1.49 -7.82 -18.58
CA ALA A 108 -0.21 -8.39 -18.16
C ALA A 108 -0.23 -8.77 -16.67
N ILE A 109 -0.76 -7.88 -15.82
CA ILE A 109 -0.94 -8.16 -14.38
C ILE A 109 -1.95 -9.29 -14.15
N ALA A 110 -3.10 -9.29 -14.83
CA ALA A 110 -4.13 -10.31 -14.67
C ALA A 110 -3.67 -11.72 -15.10
N SER A 111 -2.67 -11.82 -15.97
CA SER A 111 -2.09 -13.08 -16.44
C SER A 111 -0.99 -13.64 -15.52
N LEU A 112 -0.58 -12.92 -14.47
CA LEU A 112 0.45 -13.38 -13.55
C LEU A 112 0.03 -14.67 -12.82
N GLN A 113 0.99 -15.59 -12.68
CA GLN A 113 0.84 -16.86 -11.96
C GLN A 113 1.83 -16.88 -10.78
N PRO A 114 1.52 -17.57 -9.68
CA PRO A 114 2.44 -17.76 -8.55
C PRO A 114 3.70 -18.57 -8.94
#